data_AF-A0A554SDQ7-F1
#
_entry.id   AF-A0A554SDQ7-F1
#
_cell.length_a   1.000
_cell.length_b   1.000
_cell.length_c   1.000
_cell.angle_alpha   90.00
_cell.angle_beta   90.00
_cell.angle_gamma   90.00
#
_symmetry.space_group_name_H-M   'P 1'
#
loop_
_entity.id
_entity.type
_entity.pdbx_description
1 polymer ?
#
loop_
_entity_poly.entity_id
_entity_poly.type
_entity_poly.pdbx_seq_one_letter_code
_entity_poly.pdbx_strand_id
1 'polypeptide(L)'
;MELPAKLGEDFAELSEALRRFPSEVGTLALVSIRDDFFAIVRRSGQQVRVLLSDNTATLDYPLAADIAEALDAPDPDDDDPVEPIGDLEILADLGVASVELSLLCEDDDLYPDDVLLDIAERLGFRDQLETIVG
;
A
#
# COMPACT_ATOMS: atom_id res chain seq x y z
N MET A 1 15.17 -11.46 -3.27
CA MET A 1 14.35 -12.55 -2.68
C MET A 1 12.97 -12.32 -3.25
N GLU A 2 12.45 -13.25 -4.04
CA GLU A 2 11.10 -13.13 -4.60
C GLU A 2 10.07 -13.50 -3.54
N LEU A 3 9.06 -12.66 -3.38
CA LEU A 3 7.92 -12.91 -2.50
C LEU A 3 6.94 -13.86 -3.22
N PRO A 4 6.38 -14.89 -2.56
CA PRO A 4 5.40 -15.76 -3.19
C PRO A 4 4.16 -14.99 -3.66
N ALA A 5 3.68 -15.28 -4.88
CA ALA A 5 2.56 -14.57 -5.50
C ALA A 5 1.26 -14.54 -4.67
N LYS A 6 1.06 -15.54 -3.79
CA LYS A 6 -0.09 -15.62 -2.88
C LYS A 6 -0.16 -14.48 -1.85
N LEU A 7 0.94 -13.78 -1.61
CA LEU A 7 0.96 -12.60 -0.74
C LEU A 7 0.12 -11.44 -1.29
N GLY A 8 -0.16 -11.44 -2.60
CA GLY A 8 -1.11 -10.51 -3.22
C GLY A 8 -2.59 -10.82 -2.91
N GLU A 9 -2.87 -11.90 -2.16
CA GLU A 9 -4.21 -12.39 -1.86
C GLU A 9 -4.47 -12.51 -0.34
N ASP A 10 -3.45 -12.39 0.52
CA ASP A 10 -3.55 -12.60 1.98
C ASP A 10 -2.73 -11.55 2.76
N PHE A 11 -3.43 -10.67 3.47
CA PHE A 11 -2.79 -9.59 4.23
C PHE A 11 -2.02 -10.09 5.46
N ALA A 12 -2.48 -11.15 6.11
CA ALA A 12 -1.83 -11.71 7.28
C ALA A 12 -0.47 -12.34 6.90
N GLU A 13 -0.42 -13.08 5.80
CA GLU A 13 0.83 -13.59 5.24
C GLU A 13 1.78 -12.47 4.81
N LEU A 14 1.26 -11.39 4.22
CA LEU A 14 2.04 -10.20 3.85
C LEU A 14 2.70 -9.55 5.09
N SER A 15 1.91 -9.32 6.13
CA SER A 15 2.38 -8.76 7.39
C SER A 15 3.41 -9.66 8.10
N GLU A 16 3.24 -10.97 8.03
CA GLU A 16 4.18 -11.96 8.56
C GLU A 16 5.47 -12.00 7.73
N ALA A 17 5.39 -11.85 6.40
CA ALA A 17 6.57 -11.77 5.55
C ALA A 17 7.46 -10.58 5.92
N LEU A 18 6.88 -9.44 6.28
CA LEU A 18 7.64 -8.27 6.75
C LEU A 18 8.36 -8.51 8.09
N ARG A 19 7.87 -9.41 8.95
CA ARG A 19 8.58 -9.79 10.20
C ARG A 19 9.96 -10.37 9.95
N ARG A 20 10.19 -10.98 8.79
CA ARG A 20 11.47 -11.60 8.42
C ARG A 20 12.57 -10.56 8.17
N PHE A 21 12.21 -9.28 8.10
CA PHE A 21 13.13 -8.15 7.91
C PHE A 21 13.09 -7.24 9.15
N PRO A 22 13.80 -7.57 10.24
CA PRO A 22 13.86 -6.72 11.42
C PRO A 22 14.58 -5.40 11.09
N SER A 23 13.90 -4.29 11.35
CA SER A 23 14.39 -2.92 11.18
C SER A 23 14.03 -2.10 12.41
N GLU A 24 14.96 -1.28 12.92
CA GLU A 24 14.68 -0.36 14.04
C GLU A 24 13.73 0.79 13.65
N VAL A 25 13.68 1.13 12.36
CA VAL A 25 12.90 2.25 11.81
C VAL A 25 11.62 1.78 11.11
N GLY A 26 11.45 0.45 11.03
CA GLY A 26 10.34 -0.23 10.37
C GLY A 26 10.67 -0.69 8.95
N THR A 27 9.79 -1.54 8.43
CA THR A 27 9.89 -2.16 7.10
C THR A 27 8.65 -1.78 6.30
N LEU A 28 8.86 -1.33 5.06
CA LEU A 28 7.81 -0.97 4.11
C LEU A 28 7.61 -2.09 3.09
N ALA A 29 6.36 -2.39 2.78
CA ALA A 29 5.95 -3.07 1.56
C ALA A 29 5.18 -2.08 0.68
N LEU A 30 5.54 -2.04 -0.60
CA LEU A 30 4.78 -1.38 -1.65
C LEU A 30 4.15 -2.49 -2.49
N VAL A 31 2.83 -2.46 -2.63
CA VAL A 31 2.06 -3.52 -3.30
C VAL A 31 1.19 -2.87 -4.37
N SER A 32 1.37 -3.23 -5.64
CA SER A 32 0.46 -2.90 -6.74
C SER A 32 -0.24 -4.18 -7.18
N ILE A 33 -1.56 -4.12 -7.39
CA ILE A 33 -2.38 -5.26 -7.79
C ILE A 33 -3.08 -4.93 -9.10
N ARG A 34 -2.67 -5.64 -10.17
CA ARG A 34 -3.33 -5.66 -11.49
C ARG A 34 -3.61 -4.28 -12.11
N ASP A 35 -2.83 -3.28 -11.74
CA ASP A 35 -3.03 -1.88 -12.16
C ASP A 35 -4.37 -1.27 -11.73
N ASP A 36 -5.08 -1.92 -10.79
CA ASP A 36 -6.37 -1.45 -10.25
C ASP A 36 -6.17 -0.62 -8.98
N PHE A 37 -5.31 -1.07 -8.06
CA PHE A 37 -5.04 -0.35 -6.80
C PHE A 37 -3.65 -0.65 -6.25
N PHE A 38 -3.23 0.15 -5.26
CA PHE A 38 -2.03 -0.13 -4.46
C PHE A 38 -2.31 -0.12 -2.96
N ALA A 39 -1.42 -0.78 -2.23
CA ALA A 39 -1.35 -0.71 -0.78
C ALA A 39 0.07 -0.46 -0.30
N ILE A 40 0.19 0.32 0.78
CA ILE A 40 1.45 0.52 1.50
C ILE A 40 1.30 -0.09 2.87
N VAL A 41 2.15 -1.06 3.19
CA VAL A 41 2.15 -1.70 4.51
C VAL A 41 3.44 -1.35 5.22
N ARG A 42 3.33 -0.76 6.40
CA ARG A 42 4.49 -0.43 7.23
C ARG A 42 4.43 -1.15 8.55
N ARG A 43 5.48 -1.91 8.83
CA ARG A 43 5.65 -2.61 10.10
C ARG A 43 6.74 -1.96 10.93
N SER A 44 6.43 -1.57 12.17
CA SER A 44 7.42 -1.11 13.15
C SER A 44 7.21 -1.86 14.47
N GLY A 45 8.14 -2.76 14.81
CA GLY A 45 7.98 -3.68 15.95
C GLY A 45 6.73 -4.55 15.84
N GLN A 46 5.76 -4.32 16.75
CA GLN A 46 4.45 -4.99 16.75
C GLN A 46 3.37 -4.21 15.99
N GLN A 47 3.61 -2.93 15.70
CA GLN A 47 2.64 -2.09 15.00
C GLN A 47 2.70 -2.37 13.50
N VAL A 48 1.51 -2.50 12.90
CA VAL A 48 1.30 -2.56 11.46
C VAL A 48 0.39 -1.40 11.11
N ARG A 49 0.81 -0.59 10.14
CA ARG A 49 0.05 0.52 9.57
C ARG A 49 -0.14 0.23 8.08
N VAL A 50 -1.30 0.58 7.55
CA VAL A 50 -1.65 0.30 6.16
C VAL A 50 -2.34 1.50 5.56
N LEU A 51 -2.03 1.78 4.30
CA LEU A 51 -2.83 2.61 3.41
C LEU A 51 -3.27 1.74 2.24
N LEU A 52 -4.56 1.77 1.91
CA LEU A 52 -5.13 1.23 0.68
C LEU A 52 -5.58 2.42 -0.18
N SER A 53 -5.20 2.44 -1.46
CA SER A 53 -5.47 3.60 -2.34
C SER A 53 -6.93 3.73 -2.76
N ASP A 54 -7.65 2.62 -2.78
CA ASP A 54 -9.00 2.49 -3.34
C ASP A 54 -9.85 1.60 -2.42
N ASN A 55 -10.84 2.19 -1.76
CA ASN A 55 -11.85 1.49 -0.97
C ASN A 55 -12.70 0.51 -1.78
N THR A 56 -13.06 0.85 -3.02
CA THR A 56 -13.97 0.03 -3.86
C THR A 56 -13.33 -1.30 -4.26
N ALA A 57 -11.99 -1.38 -4.27
CA ALA A 57 -11.26 -2.61 -4.53
C ALA A 57 -11.62 -3.75 -3.53
N THR A 58 -12.15 -3.44 -2.34
CA THR A 58 -12.57 -4.44 -1.36
C THR A 58 -13.69 -5.34 -1.86
N LEU A 59 -14.50 -4.87 -2.82
CA LEU A 59 -15.60 -5.63 -3.40
C LEU A 59 -15.12 -6.78 -4.29
N ASP A 60 -13.96 -6.60 -4.94
CA ASP A 60 -13.46 -7.51 -5.97
C ASP A 60 -12.19 -8.27 -5.55
N TYR A 61 -11.42 -7.74 -4.59
CA TYR A 61 -10.08 -8.22 -4.27
C TYR A 61 -9.95 -8.71 -2.82
N PRO A 62 -9.61 -10.01 -2.59
CA PRO A 62 -9.43 -10.56 -1.25
C PRO A 62 -8.43 -9.80 -0.38
N LEU A 63 -7.30 -9.38 -0.97
CA LEU A 63 -6.30 -8.60 -0.25
C LEU A 63 -6.84 -7.25 0.23
N ALA A 64 -7.61 -6.54 -0.61
CA ALA A 64 -8.21 -5.27 -0.24
C ALA A 64 -9.26 -5.47 0.86
N ALA A 65 -10.11 -6.51 0.74
CA ALA A 65 -11.09 -6.88 1.76
C ALA A 65 -10.42 -7.19 3.12
N ASP A 66 -9.35 -7.99 3.14
CA ASP A 66 -8.59 -8.30 4.36
C ASP A 66 -7.97 -7.04 4.98
N ILE A 67 -7.48 -6.11 4.15
CA ILE A 67 -6.94 -4.82 4.62
C ILE A 67 -8.05 -3.98 5.25
N ALA A 68 -9.22 -3.88 4.62
CA ALA A 68 -10.36 -3.14 5.14
C ALA A 68 -10.86 -3.73 6.47
N GLU A 69 -10.94 -5.05 6.60
CA GLU A 69 -11.26 -5.73 7.86
C GLU A 69 -10.23 -5.39 8.95
N ALA A 70 -8.93 -5.41 8.61
CA ALA A 70 -7.87 -5.06 9.56
C ALA A 70 -7.92 -3.58 10.01
N LEU A 71 -8.47 -2.70 9.18
CA LEU A 71 -8.68 -1.28 9.47
C LEU A 71 -10.02 -0.98 10.16
N ASP A 72 -10.91 -1.98 10.30
CA ASP A 72 -12.31 -1.79 10.72
C ASP A 72 -13.02 -0.73 9.84
N ALA A 73 -12.70 -0.73 8.55
CA ALA A 73 -13.28 0.18 7.56
C ALA A 73 -14.68 -0.30 7.14
N PRO A 74 -15.61 0.62 6.86
CA PRO A 74 -16.91 0.23 6.32
C PRO A 74 -16.76 -0.34 4.92
N ASP A 75 -17.60 -1.32 4.58
CA ASP A 75 -17.75 -1.77 3.20
C ASP A 75 -18.27 -0.60 2.34
N PRO A 76 -17.69 -0.36 1.16
CA PRO A 76 -18.21 0.64 0.23
C PRO A 76 -19.50 0.16 -0.42
N ASP A 77 -20.37 1.11 -0.80
CA ASP A 77 -21.49 0.85 -1.69
C ASP A 77 -21.04 0.87 -3.17
N ASP A 78 -21.80 0.24 -4.08
CA ASP A 78 -21.46 0.13 -5.51
C ASP A 78 -21.29 1.51 -6.21
N ASP A 79 -21.86 2.59 -5.65
CA ASP A 79 -21.82 3.96 -6.16
C ASP A 79 -20.93 4.92 -5.35
N ASP A 80 -20.18 4.41 -4.37
CA ASP A 80 -19.22 5.21 -3.62
C ASP A 80 -18.04 5.64 -4.52
N PRO A 81 -17.47 6.84 -4.28
CA PRO A 81 -16.27 7.27 -4.97
C PRO A 81 -15.05 6.43 -4.54
N VAL A 82 -14.08 6.32 -5.45
CA VAL A 82 -12.76 5.78 -5.15
C VAL A 82 -12.05 6.73 -4.20
N GLU A 83 -11.75 6.24 -3.00
CA GLU A 83 -11.04 7.01 -1.97
C GLU A 83 -10.04 6.14 -1.20
N PRO A 84 -8.90 6.71 -0.77
CA PRO A 84 -7.94 5.99 0.03
C PRO A 84 -8.44 5.76 1.47
N ILE A 85 -8.14 4.60 2.04
CA ILE A 85 -8.46 4.25 3.44
C ILE A 85 -7.21 3.83 4.22
N GLY A 86 -7.21 4.11 5.53
CA GLY A 86 -6.11 3.78 6.43
C GLY A 86 -5.22 4.98 6.77
N ASP A 87 -3.91 4.76 6.84
CA ASP A 87 -2.93 5.73 7.36
C ASP A 87 -2.28 6.57 6.23
N LEU A 88 -2.83 7.74 5.95
CA LEU A 88 -2.21 8.72 5.03
C LEU A 88 -0.90 9.33 5.57
N GLU A 89 -0.59 9.18 6.86
CA GLU A 89 0.67 9.63 7.47
C GLU A 89 1.74 8.53 7.50
N ILE A 90 1.51 7.40 6.83
CA ILE A 90 2.40 6.21 6.88
C ILE A 90 3.84 6.49 6.44
N LEU A 91 4.05 7.53 5.62
CA LEU A 91 5.34 7.99 5.10
C LEU A 91 5.78 9.37 5.63
N ALA A 92 5.04 9.98 6.57
CA ALA A 92 5.28 11.35 7.01
C ALA A 92 6.69 11.57 7.61
N ASP A 93 7.18 10.61 8.38
CA ASP A 93 8.53 10.61 8.96
C ASP A 93 9.64 10.32 7.95
N LEU A 94 9.28 9.88 6.74
CA LEU A 94 10.19 9.73 5.61
C LEU A 94 10.14 10.91 4.63
N GLY A 95 9.37 11.95 4.95
CA GLY A 95 9.33 13.20 4.21
C GLY A 95 8.19 13.33 3.19
N VAL A 96 7.25 12.38 3.14
CA VAL A 96 6.05 12.47 2.27
C VAL A 96 4.85 12.82 3.15
N ALA A 97 4.31 14.03 2.97
CA ALA A 97 3.20 14.52 3.78
C ALA A 97 1.87 13.82 3.42
N SER A 98 0.93 13.76 4.38
CA SER A 98 -0.38 13.13 4.15
C SER A 98 -1.17 13.77 3.02
N VAL A 99 -1.12 15.10 2.89
CA VAL A 99 -1.76 15.82 1.77
C VAL A 99 -1.15 15.43 0.43
N GLU A 100 0.18 15.25 0.37
CA GLU A 100 0.85 14.84 -0.86
C GLU A 100 0.47 13.40 -1.22
N LEU A 101 0.41 12.51 -0.23
CA LEU A 101 0.01 11.12 -0.44
C LEU A 101 -1.46 11.01 -0.88
N SER A 102 -2.36 11.83 -0.31
CA SER A 102 -3.77 11.90 -0.75
C SER A 102 -3.87 12.34 -2.20
N LEU A 103 -3.13 13.40 -2.59
CA LEU A 103 -3.14 13.89 -3.97
C LEU A 103 -2.63 12.84 -4.97
N LEU A 104 -1.65 12.02 -4.57
CA LEU A 104 -1.18 10.91 -5.40
C LEU A 104 -2.22 9.79 -5.54
N CYS A 105 -3.01 9.51 -4.48
CA CYS A 105 -4.10 8.53 -4.56
C CYS A 105 -5.26 9.01 -5.44
N GLU A 106 -5.50 10.32 -5.49
CA GLU A 106 -6.60 10.95 -6.25
C GLU A 106 -6.22 11.29 -7.70
N ASP A 107 -5.00 10.96 -8.14
CA ASP A 107 -4.50 11.28 -9.48
C ASP A 107 -4.90 10.22 -10.52
N ASP A 108 -6.02 10.44 -11.19
CA ASP A 108 -6.56 9.57 -12.25
C ASP A 108 -5.63 9.42 -13.48
N ASP A 109 -4.60 10.27 -13.63
CA ASP A 109 -3.64 10.19 -14.73
C ASP A 109 -2.50 9.18 -14.47
N LEU A 110 -2.41 8.63 -13.25
CA LEU A 110 -1.35 7.71 -12.83
C LEU A 110 -1.87 6.28 -12.61
N TYR A 111 -1.12 5.29 -13.11
CA TYR A 111 -1.34 3.90 -12.73
C TYR A 111 -0.84 3.64 -11.29
N PRO A 112 -1.36 2.61 -10.59
CA PRO A 112 -0.93 2.32 -9.22
C PRO A 112 0.57 2.08 -9.05
N ASP A 113 1.23 1.45 -10.03
CA ASP A 113 2.68 1.26 -10.03
C ASP A 113 3.45 2.56 -10.29
N ASP A 114 2.95 3.43 -11.18
CA ASP A 114 3.50 4.78 -11.38
C ASP A 114 3.47 5.59 -10.08
N VAL A 115 2.36 5.56 -9.34
CA VAL A 115 2.26 6.21 -8.02
C VAL A 115 3.33 5.65 -7.06
N LEU A 116 3.51 4.33 -7.02
CA LEU A 116 4.53 3.71 -6.17
C LEU A 116 5.96 4.07 -6.59
N LEU A 117 6.23 4.22 -7.89
CA LEU A 117 7.52 4.68 -8.40
C LEU A 117 7.80 6.14 -8.01
N ASP A 118 6.77 6.98 -8.05
CA ASP A 118 6.83 8.38 -7.62
C ASP A 118 7.06 8.53 -6.11
N ILE A 119 6.47 7.63 -5.32
CA ILE A 119 6.76 7.50 -3.88
C ILE A 119 8.21 7.02 -3.69
N ALA A 120 8.65 6.00 -4.42
CA ALA A 120 10.00 5.46 -4.32
C ALA A 120 11.07 6.49 -4.70
N GLU A 121 10.78 7.40 -5.63
CA GLU A 121 11.66 8.53 -5.97
C GLU A 121 11.89 9.45 -4.78
N ARG A 122 10.80 9.85 -4.11
CA ARG A 122 10.85 10.71 -2.92
C ARG A 122 11.61 10.05 -1.78
N LEU A 123 11.48 8.74 -1.66
CA LEU A 123 12.18 7.92 -0.66
C LEU A 123 13.63 7.55 -1.08
N GLY A 124 14.05 7.90 -2.30
CA GLY A 124 15.43 7.72 -2.78
C GLY A 124 15.78 6.29 -3.23
N PHE A 125 14.80 5.47 -3.60
CA PHE A 125 15.03 4.10 -4.08
C PHE A 125 14.29 3.73 -5.40
N ARG A 126 13.85 4.72 -6.19
CA ARG A 126 13.16 4.51 -7.48
C ARG A 126 13.88 3.49 -8.38
N ASP A 127 15.18 3.69 -8.63
CA ASP A 127 15.97 2.82 -9.52
C ASP A 127 15.93 1.35 -9.09
N GLN A 128 15.96 1.09 -7.78
CA GLN A 128 15.87 -0.26 -7.24
C GLN A 128 14.47 -0.84 -7.43
N LEU A 129 13.41 -0.04 -7.26
CA LEU A 129 12.04 -0.48 -7.47
C LEU A 129 11.78 -0.78 -8.95
N GLU A 130 12.20 0.11 -9.85
CA GLU A 130 12.04 -0.03 -11.30
C GLU A 130 12.62 -1.34 -11.84
N THR A 131 13.74 -1.83 -11.25
CA THR A 131 14.33 -3.12 -11.65
C THR A 131 13.49 -4.36 -11.27
N ILE A 132 12.43 -4.19 -10.49
CA ILE A 132 11.53 -5.25 -10.02
C ILE A 132 10.18 -5.18 -10.75
N VAL A 133 9.67 -3.97 -11.00
CA VAL A 133 8.37 -3.75 -11.65
C VAL A 133 8.47 -3.74 -13.19
N GLY A 134 9.65 -3.43 -13.75
CA GLY A 134 9.94 -3.47 -15.20
C GLY A 134 10.57 -4.77 -15.67
#